data_AF-A0A2V7RWA3-F1
#
_entry.id   AF-A0A2V7RWA3-F1
#
_cell.length_a   1.000
_cell.length_b   1.000
_cell.length_c   1.000
_cell.angle_alpha   90.00
_cell.angle_beta   90.00
_cell.angle_gamma   90.00
#
_symmetry.space_group_name_H-M   'P 1'
#
loop_
_entity.id
_entity.type
_entity.pdbx_description
1 polymer ?
#
loop_
_entity_poly.entity_id
_entity_poly.type
_entity_poly.pdbx_seq_one_letter_code
_entity_poly.pdbx_strand_id
1 'polypeptide(L)'
;MPTNPAARVLADIAHALNSPEQAELRVRGVLDHLRLLVPYDCCALLETQPGSNPHRTIVPEGSGNEAVCEALGRLLSDLRESVTPNSDPLSPEVTTRPPHRFHLALPIVGFDLMGLLYVGREAPAAYAEEHLQLLAVVASQIGAYWTELHLQAENARLYEESRAANVAKDEFLGMFGHELRNPLAALSMAITLAQLDRRRIDTSLAIARRQTDQLTRLVDDLLDVERITHGKIRLRKEPVELAGVIERGVETIRSLIASRGHRLVLSLPGEPIVLEADASRLEQAVTNLLNNAAKYTDPGGEIT
;
A
#
# COMPACT_ATOMS: atom_id res chain seq x y z
N MET A 1 -29.13 -13.36 45.32
CA MET A 1 -27.78 -12.83 45.09
C MET A 1 -27.94 -11.42 44.54
N PRO A 2 -27.67 -10.34 45.29
CA PRO A 2 -27.73 -9.00 44.72
C PRO A 2 -26.59 -8.86 43.70
N THR A 3 -26.92 -8.70 42.42
CA THR A 3 -25.96 -8.40 41.36
C THR A 3 -25.34 -7.04 41.64
N ASN A 4 -24.02 -6.99 41.78
CA ASN A 4 -23.28 -5.75 41.95
C ASN A 4 -23.59 -4.80 40.77
N PRO A 5 -24.15 -3.60 41.00
CA PRO A 5 -24.57 -2.70 39.93
C PRO A 5 -23.42 -2.32 38.99
N ALA A 6 -22.18 -2.23 39.48
CA ALA A 6 -21.00 -1.96 38.65
C ALA A 6 -20.69 -3.13 37.70
N ALA A 7 -20.85 -4.36 38.16
CA ALA A 7 -20.62 -5.55 37.33
C ALA A 7 -21.62 -5.63 36.16
N ARG A 8 -22.86 -5.18 36.36
CA ARG A 8 -23.85 -5.11 35.28
C ARG A 8 -23.44 -4.08 34.21
N VAL A 9 -23.05 -2.87 34.62
CA VAL A 9 -22.63 -1.84 33.66
C VAL A 9 -21.37 -2.26 32.89
N LEU A 10 -20.41 -2.92 33.53
CA LEU A 10 -19.24 -3.47 32.84
C LEU A 10 -19.61 -4.57 31.82
N ALA A 11 -20.63 -5.38 32.11
CA ALA A 11 -21.14 -6.37 31.15
C ALA A 11 -21.86 -5.70 29.98
N ASP A 12 -22.61 -4.62 30.23
CA ASP A 12 -23.27 -3.83 29.18
C ASP A 12 -22.23 -3.16 28.26
N ILE A 13 -21.15 -2.61 28.82
CA ILE A 13 -20.00 -2.08 28.06
C ILE A 13 -19.36 -3.16 27.20
N ALA A 14 -19.06 -4.34 27.77
CA ALA A 14 -18.48 -5.45 27.03
C ALA A 14 -19.42 -5.92 25.88
N HIS A 15 -20.73 -5.94 26.13
CA HIS A 15 -21.71 -6.29 25.10
C HIS A 15 -21.77 -5.24 23.98
N ALA A 16 -21.69 -3.94 24.33
CA ALA A 16 -21.66 -2.86 23.35
C ALA A 16 -20.43 -2.96 22.42
N LEU A 17 -19.31 -3.47 22.92
CA LEU A 17 -18.04 -3.64 22.19
C LEU A 17 -17.91 -5.00 21.46
N ASN A 18 -18.96 -5.79 21.30
CA ASN A 18 -18.88 -7.12 20.68
C ASN A 18 -19.14 -7.15 19.15
N SER A 19 -19.04 -6.00 18.47
CA SER A 19 -19.29 -5.93 17.02
C SER A 19 -18.48 -4.81 16.38
N PRO A 20 -17.90 -5.05 15.19
CA PRO A 20 -17.12 -4.04 14.49
C PRO A 20 -17.98 -2.97 13.79
N GLU A 21 -19.27 -3.21 13.61
CA GLU A 21 -20.16 -2.26 12.94
C GLU A 21 -20.38 -1.02 13.81
N GLN A 22 -20.28 0.16 13.19
CA GLN A 22 -20.48 1.45 13.87
C GLN A 22 -19.56 1.62 15.11
N ALA A 23 -18.32 1.17 15.01
CA ALA A 23 -17.34 1.15 16.11
C ALA A 23 -17.25 2.47 16.89
N GLU A 24 -17.26 3.60 16.20
CA GLU A 24 -17.24 4.92 16.85
C GLU A 24 -18.48 5.18 17.72
N LEU A 25 -19.68 4.86 17.22
CA LEU A 25 -20.92 5.04 18.00
C LEU A 25 -20.92 4.12 19.23
N ARG A 26 -20.39 2.90 19.08
CA ARG A 26 -20.27 1.95 20.19
C ARG A 26 -19.31 2.45 21.27
N VAL A 27 -18.11 2.88 20.89
CA VAL A 27 -17.13 3.47 21.82
C VAL A 27 -17.69 4.72 22.48
N ARG A 28 -18.40 5.58 21.75
CA ARG A 28 -19.08 6.74 22.34
C ARG A 28 -20.13 6.32 23.37
N GLY A 29 -20.94 5.32 23.05
CA GLY A 29 -21.92 4.74 23.97
C GLY A 29 -21.27 4.13 25.23
N VAL A 30 -20.05 3.58 25.14
CA VAL A 30 -19.28 3.14 26.32
C VAL A 30 -18.96 4.32 27.24
N LEU A 31 -18.60 5.48 26.68
CA LEU A 31 -18.36 6.68 27.49
C LEU A 31 -19.64 7.12 28.20
N ASP A 32 -20.80 7.01 27.57
CA ASP A 32 -22.08 7.34 28.23
C ASP A 32 -22.37 6.40 29.43
N HIS A 33 -22.09 5.10 29.29
CA HIS A 33 -22.24 4.12 30.36
C HIS A 33 -21.20 4.32 31.48
N LEU A 34 -20.02 4.82 31.15
CA LEU A 34 -18.96 5.10 32.12
C LEU A 34 -19.41 6.08 33.21
N ARG A 35 -20.34 7.00 32.89
CA ARG A 35 -20.91 7.95 33.86
C ARG A 35 -21.65 7.28 35.02
N LEU A 36 -22.14 6.05 34.81
CA LEU A 36 -22.80 5.24 35.84
C LEU A 36 -21.80 4.55 36.78
N LEU A 37 -20.52 4.45 36.37
CA LEU A 37 -19.45 3.81 37.13
C LEU A 37 -18.57 4.83 37.86
N VAL A 38 -18.25 5.94 37.20
CA VAL A 38 -17.33 6.95 37.70
C VAL A 38 -17.92 8.34 37.48
N PRO A 39 -18.07 9.15 38.55
CA PRO A 39 -18.53 10.53 38.40
C PRO A 39 -17.44 11.39 37.76
N TYR A 40 -17.73 11.95 36.58
CA TYR A 40 -16.90 12.91 35.87
C TYR A 40 -17.76 14.05 35.30
N ASP A 41 -17.15 15.23 35.13
CA ASP A 41 -17.73 16.38 34.44
C ASP A 41 -17.31 16.42 32.95
N CYS A 42 -16.14 15.86 32.65
CA CYS A 42 -15.65 15.66 31.29
C CYS A 42 -14.99 14.28 31.14
N CYS A 43 -15.17 13.68 29.96
CA CYS A 43 -14.50 12.46 29.55
C CYS A 43 -14.10 12.58 28.08
N ALA A 44 -12.90 12.10 27.74
CA ALA A 44 -12.41 12.11 26.38
C ALA A 44 -11.55 10.87 26.13
N LEU A 45 -11.51 10.43 24.89
CA LEU A 45 -10.77 9.26 24.48
C LEU A 45 -9.93 9.61 23.25
N LEU A 46 -8.62 9.41 23.35
CA LEU A 46 -7.68 9.61 22.26
C LEU A 46 -7.38 8.25 21.63
N GLU A 47 -7.55 8.11 20.33
CA GLU A 47 -7.15 6.93 19.57
C GLU A 47 -5.81 7.19 18.86
N THR A 48 -4.87 6.26 19.01
CA THR A 48 -3.58 6.24 18.32
C THR A 48 -3.56 5.07 17.33
N GLN A 49 -3.18 5.32 16.08
CA GLN A 49 -2.96 4.25 15.12
C GLN A 49 -1.51 3.74 15.19
N PRO A 50 -1.28 2.42 15.10
CA PRO A 50 0.07 1.88 15.01
C PRO A 50 0.82 2.47 13.81
N GLY A 51 1.95 3.15 14.04
CA GLY A 51 2.80 3.70 12.98
C GLY A 51 2.31 5.00 12.33
N SER A 52 1.25 5.63 12.83
CA SER A 52 0.79 6.96 12.39
C SER A 52 0.62 7.92 13.58
N ASN A 53 0.55 9.22 13.31
CA ASN A 53 0.20 10.20 14.33
C ASN A 53 -1.21 9.90 14.90
N PRO A 54 -1.47 10.17 16.20
CA PRO A 54 -2.81 10.07 16.76
C PRO A 54 -3.76 11.01 16.04
N HIS A 55 -4.89 10.47 15.59
CA HIS A 55 -5.76 11.15 14.65
C HIS A 55 -7.16 11.45 15.19
N ARG A 56 -7.56 10.91 16.36
CA ARG A 56 -8.97 10.97 16.73
C ARG A 56 -9.23 11.16 18.23
N THR A 57 -10.04 12.17 18.55
CA THR A 57 -10.59 12.40 19.89
C THR A 57 -12.09 12.09 19.88
N ILE A 58 -12.53 11.19 20.75
CA ILE A 58 -13.94 10.82 20.94
C ILE A 58 -14.40 11.42 22.27
N VAL A 59 -15.48 12.19 22.23
CA VAL A 59 -16.05 12.90 23.37
C VAL A 59 -17.55 12.57 23.45
N PRO A 60 -18.10 12.22 24.62
CA PRO A 60 -19.54 11.95 24.77
C PRO A 60 -20.35 13.25 24.73
N GLU A 61 -21.60 13.16 24.26
CA GLU A 61 -22.49 14.32 24.13
C GLU A 61 -22.84 14.90 25.52
N GLY A 62 -22.72 16.23 25.67
CA GLY A 62 -23.04 16.92 26.94
C GLY A 62 -21.95 16.87 28.02
N SER A 63 -20.72 16.45 27.68
CA SER A 63 -19.54 16.76 28.49
C SER A 63 -19.23 18.26 28.38
N GLY A 64 -19.06 18.92 29.52
CA GLY A 64 -19.18 20.38 29.63
C GLY A 64 -18.22 21.21 28.75
N ASN A 65 -18.69 22.41 28.39
CA ASN A 65 -18.01 23.59 27.82
C ASN A 65 -17.00 23.33 26.68
N GLU A 66 -17.29 23.85 25.49
CA GLU A 66 -16.49 23.70 24.26
C GLU A 66 -14.99 24.02 24.47
N ALA A 67 -14.68 24.97 25.35
CA ALA A 67 -13.32 25.35 25.75
C ALA A 67 -12.56 24.25 26.53
N VAL A 68 -13.25 23.40 27.30
CA VAL A 68 -12.66 22.27 28.02
C VAL A 68 -12.27 21.17 27.04
N CYS A 69 -13.14 20.88 26.07
CA CYS A 69 -12.83 19.95 24.99
C CYS A 69 -11.63 20.42 24.16
N GLU A 70 -11.53 21.72 23.88
CA GLU A 70 -10.38 22.31 23.19
C GLU A 70 -9.09 22.21 24.03
N ALA A 71 -9.15 22.52 25.32
CA ALA A 71 -8.00 22.39 26.24
C ALA A 71 -7.54 20.94 26.39
N LEU A 72 -8.46 19.98 26.43
CA LEU A 72 -8.15 18.55 26.42
C LEU A 72 -7.55 18.11 25.10
N GLY A 73 -8.07 18.58 23.97
CA GLY A 73 -7.49 18.35 22.66
C GLY A 73 -6.03 18.81 22.58
N ARG A 74 -5.71 19.99 23.17
CA ARG A 74 -4.33 20.50 23.27
C ARG A 74 -3.47 19.65 24.20
N LEU A 75 -3.92 19.34 25.41
CA LEU A 75 -3.16 18.52 26.37
C LEU A 75 -2.88 17.10 25.83
N LEU A 76 -3.84 16.51 25.12
CA LEU A 76 -3.67 15.23 24.44
C LEU A 76 -2.72 15.33 23.23
N SER A 77 -2.72 16.48 22.54
CA SER A 77 -1.77 16.78 21.46
C SER A 77 -0.34 17.02 21.96
N ASP A 78 -0.17 17.62 23.15
CA ASP A 78 1.13 17.82 23.79
C ASP A 78 1.68 16.46 24.29
N LEU A 79 0.82 15.63 24.89
CA LEU A 79 1.17 14.25 25.23
C LEU A 79 1.56 13.43 23.99
N ARG A 80 0.90 13.65 22.85
CA ARG A 80 1.25 13.04 21.55
C ARG A 80 2.69 13.33 21.14
N GLU A 81 3.17 14.55 21.31
CA GLU A 81 4.54 14.92 20.91
C GLU A 81 5.60 14.26 21.82
N SER A 82 5.28 14.11 23.10
CA SER A 82 6.16 13.49 24.11
C SER A 82 6.35 11.96 23.99
N VAL A 83 5.50 11.26 23.24
CA VAL A 83 5.56 9.79 23.06
C VAL A 83 6.40 9.39 21.83
N THR A 84 6.95 10.36 21.08
CA THR A 84 7.91 10.06 20.01
C THR A 84 9.26 9.64 20.60
N PRO A 85 9.89 8.54 20.12
CA PRO A 85 11.08 7.95 20.75
C PRO A 85 12.37 8.80 20.66
N ASN A 86 12.30 10.05 20.20
CA ASN A 86 13.46 10.91 19.94
C ASN A 86 13.30 12.36 20.44
N SER A 87 12.40 12.62 21.40
CA SER A 87 12.30 13.94 22.05
C SER A 87 13.08 13.98 23.38
N ASP A 88 13.87 15.04 23.54
CA ASP A 88 14.66 15.33 24.75
C ASP A 88 13.78 15.35 26.02
N PRO A 89 14.29 14.90 27.18
CA PRO A 89 13.54 14.91 28.42
C PRO A 89 13.28 16.36 28.89
N LEU A 90 12.01 16.76 28.78
CA LEU A 90 11.34 17.83 29.53
C LEU A 90 11.88 19.25 29.34
N SER A 91 11.24 20.01 28.44
CA SER A 91 11.08 21.46 28.65
C SER A 91 9.83 21.71 29.52
N PRO A 92 9.87 22.55 30.57
CA PRO A 92 8.79 22.66 31.56
C PRO A 92 7.57 23.49 31.11
N GLU A 93 7.49 23.88 29.83
CA GLU A 93 6.49 24.84 29.33
C GLU A 93 5.28 24.19 28.64
N VAL A 94 4.79 23.05 29.15
CA VAL A 94 3.41 22.62 28.85
C VAL A 94 2.48 23.54 29.63
N THR A 95 2.15 24.67 29.01
CA THR A 95 1.38 25.78 29.59
C THR A 95 -0.12 25.52 29.51
N THR A 96 -0.56 24.29 29.80
CA THR A 96 -1.99 23.97 29.90
C THR A 96 -2.22 23.22 31.21
N ARG A 97 -2.63 23.97 32.23
CA ARG A 97 -3.13 23.37 33.47
C ARG A 97 -4.34 22.49 33.09
N PRO A 98 -4.41 21.22 33.48
CA PRO A 98 -5.54 20.37 33.15
C PRO A 98 -6.82 21.08 33.60
N PRO A 99 -7.88 21.09 32.77
CA PRO A 99 -9.03 21.97 32.98
C PRO A 99 -9.80 21.65 34.28
N HIS A 100 -9.59 20.45 34.84
CA HIS A 100 -10.26 19.99 36.04
C HIS A 100 -9.32 19.83 37.24
N ARG A 101 -9.82 20.22 38.43
CA ARG A 101 -9.11 20.13 39.71
C ARG A 101 -8.68 18.70 40.04
N PHE A 102 -9.52 17.72 39.71
CA PHE A 102 -9.19 16.30 39.82
C PHE A 102 -9.38 15.65 38.45
N HIS A 103 -8.36 14.94 37.98
CA HIS A 103 -8.36 14.28 36.67
C HIS A 103 -7.58 12.97 36.73
N LEU A 104 -7.90 12.06 35.82
CA LEU A 104 -7.20 10.81 35.59
C LEU A 104 -7.01 10.61 34.08
N ALA A 105 -5.84 10.13 33.69
CA ALA A 105 -5.52 9.74 32.34
C ALA A 105 -4.96 8.31 32.37
N LEU A 106 -5.61 7.39 31.67
CA LEU A 106 -5.25 5.98 31.63
C LEU A 106 -4.86 5.58 30.21
N PRO A 107 -3.74 4.88 30.01
CA PRO A 107 -3.38 4.36 28.70
C PRO A 107 -4.36 3.25 28.29
N ILE A 108 -4.77 3.28 27.03
CA ILE A 108 -5.51 2.20 26.39
C ILE A 108 -4.48 1.35 25.67
N VAL A 109 -4.26 0.15 26.20
CA VAL A 109 -3.22 -0.77 25.70
C VAL A 109 -3.89 -1.96 25.05
N GLY A 110 -3.47 -2.24 23.83
CA GLY A 110 -3.79 -3.45 23.07
C GLY A 110 -2.50 -4.24 22.81
N PHE A 111 -2.16 -4.43 21.54
CA PHE A 111 -0.80 -4.89 21.16
C PHE A 111 0.29 -3.82 21.36
N ASP A 112 -0.10 -2.54 21.32
CA ASP A 112 0.74 -1.38 21.61
C ASP A 112 -0.11 -0.34 22.36
N LEU A 113 0.43 0.84 22.66
CA LEU A 113 -0.36 1.98 23.09
C LEU A 113 -1.33 2.38 21.98
N MET A 114 -2.61 2.08 22.18
CA MET A 114 -3.70 2.35 21.23
C MET A 114 -4.47 3.62 21.55
N GLY A 115 -4.22 4.23 22.71
CA GLY A 115 -4.86 5.49 23.05
C GLY A 115 -4.75 5.92 24.51
N LEU A 116 -5.55 6.92 24.87
CA LEU A 116 -5.66 7.45 26.23
C LEU A 116 -7.12 7.70 26.58
N LEU A 117 -7.57 7.21 27.74
CA LEU A 117 -8.84 7.55 28.35
C LEU A 117 -8.62 8.65 29.40
N TYR A 118 -9.24 9.80 29.21
CA TYR A 118 -9.22 10.92 30.14
C TYR A 118 -10.58 11.09 30.83
N VAL A 119 -10.56 11.34 32.14
CA VAL A 119 -11.72 11.80 32.90
C VAL A 119 -11.33 12.94 33.84
N GLY A 120 -12.20 13.93 33.98
CA GLY A 120 -11.99 15.07 34.87
C GLY A 120 -13.25 15.54 35.58
N ARG A 121 -13.07 16.09 36.78
CA ARG A 121 -14.16 16.68 37.58
C ARG A 121 -13.72 17.88 38.44
N GLU A 122 -14.66 18.77 38.73
CA GLU A 122 -14.51 19.92 39.63
C GLU A 122 -14.99 19.65 41.07
N ALA A 123 -15.58 18.48 41.31
CA ALA A 123 -16.10 18.05 42.61
C ALA A 123 -15.09 18.22 43.76
N PRO A 124 -15.55 18.42 45.02
CA PRO A 124 -14.67 18.70 46.16
C PRO A 124 -13.83 17.49 46.63
N ALA A 125 -14.12 16.28 46.17
CA ALA A 125 -13.40 15.06 46.53
C ALA A 125 -12.47 14.58 45.39
N ALA A 126 -11.37 13.91 45.75
CA ALA A 126 -10.48 13.22 44.80
C ALA A 126 -11.04 11.86 44.35
N TYR A 127 -10.57 11.33 43.22
CA TYR A 127 -10.94 9.99 42.77
C TYR A 127 -10.44 8.93 43.76
N ALA A 128 -11.34 8.06 44.22
CA ALA A 128 -11.01 6.86 44.98
C ALA A 128 -10.35 5.77 44.12
N GLU A 129 -9.68 4.83 44.77
CA GLU A 129 -9.00 3.68 44.14
C GLU A 129 -9.98 2.79 43.34
N GLU A 130 -11.21 2.62 43.83
CA GLU A 130 -12.26 1.88 43.12
C GLU A 130 -12.58 2.47 41.74
N HIS A 131 -12.54 3.81 41.59
CA HIS A 131 -12.75 4.44 40.29
C HIS A 131 -11.60 4.17 39.34
N LEU A 132 -10.35 4.15 39.84
CA LEU A 132 -9.17 3.78 39.04
C LEU A 132 -9.29 2.35 38.52
N GLN A 133 -9.71 1.42 39.39
CA GLN A 133 -9.91 0.02 39.02
C GLN A 133 -11.00 -0.13 37.93
N LEU A 134 -12.14 0.56 38.08
CA LEU A 134 -13.21 0.54 37.09
C LEU A 134 -12.77 1.13 35.74
N LEU A 135 -12.08 2.28 35.75
CA LEU A 135 -11.55 2.91 34.53
C LEU A 135 -10.51 2.02 33.85
N ALA A 136 -9.65 1.33 34.61
CA ALA A 136 -8.66 0.42 34.07
C ALA A 136 -9.31 -0.77 33.34
N VAL A 137 -10.41 -1.30 33.89
CA VAL A 137 -11.19 -2.37 33.22
C VAL A 137 -11.80 -1.84 31.91
N VAL A 138 -12.42 -0.66 31.92
CA VAL A 138 -13.02 -0.07 30.72
C VAL A 138 -11.96 0.24 29.67
N ALA A 139 -10.83 0.85 30.06
CA ALA A 139 -9.70 1.10 29.16
C ALA A 139 -9.17 -0.22 28.55
N SER A 140 -9.10 -1.30 29.33
CA SER A 140 -8.69 -2.62 28.83
C SER A 140 -9.69 -3.22 27.85
N GLN A 141 -11.00 -3.06 28.09
CA GLN A 141 -12.04 -3.53 27.17
C GLN A 141 -12.02 -2.77 25.84
N ILE A 142 -11.82 -1.45 25.88
CA ILE A 142 -11.66 -0.62 24.67
C ILE A 142 -10.38 -1.03 23.93
N GLY A 143 -9.28 -1.27 24.64
CA GLY A 143 -8.02 -1.72 24.05
C GLY A 143 -8.15 -3.07 23.34
N ALA A 144 -8.84 -4.04 23.96
CA ALA A 144 -9.13 -5.33 23.34
C ALA A 144 -10.01 -5.19 22.08
N TYR A 145 -11.04 -4.35 22.15
CA TYR A 145 -11.93 -4.08 21.02
C TYR A 145 -11.18 -3.44 19.84
N TRP A 146 -10.41 -2.39 20.08
CA TRP A 146 -9.60 -1.74 19.06
C TRP A 146 -8.55 -2.67 18.47
N THR A 147 -7.96 -3.53 19.29
CA THR A 147 -7.02 -4.56 18.81
C THR A 147 -7.67 -5.46 17.76
N GLU A 148 -8.90 -5.91 18.03
CA GLU A 148 -9.65 -6.73 17.09
C GLU A 148 -9.97 -5.99 15.79
N LEU A 149 -10.42 -4.74 15.87
CA LEU A 149 -10.71 -3.92 14.68
C LEU A 149 -9.48 -3.71 13.80
N HIS A 150 -8.35 -3.34 14.40
CA HIS A 150 -7.11 -3.12 13.65
C HIS A 150 -6.64 -4.42 12.97
N LEU A 151 -6.74 -5.54 13.66
CA LEU A 151 -6.38 -6.84 13.08
C LEU A 151 -7.30 -7.23 11.92
N GLN A 152 -8.60 -6.98 12.03
CA GLN A 152 -9.55 -7.24 10.94
C GLN A 152 -9.28 -6.34 9.72
N ALA A 153 -9.01 -5.05 9.94
CA ALA A 153 -8.69 -4.12 8.86
C ALA A 153 -7.39 -4.50 8.13
N GLU A 154 -6.35 -4.87 8.88
CA GLU A 154 -5.08 -5.28 8.29
C GLU A 154 -5.20 -6.60 7.52
N ASN A 155 -5.93 -7.58 8.07
CA ASN A 155 -6.20 -8.84 7.37
C ASN A 155 -6.98 -8.61 6.06
N ALA A 156 -7.98 -7.73 6.07
CA ALA A 156 -8.74 -7.39 4.86
C ALA A 156 -7.82 -6.74 3.81
N ARG A 157 -6.95 -5.81 4.22
CA ARG A 157 -5.96 -5.17 3.34
C ARG A 157 -5.02 -6.20 2.70
N LEU A 158 -4.40 -7.05 3.52
CA LEU A 158 -3.49 -8.10 3.03
C LEU A 158 -4.20 -9.09 2.10
N TYR A 159 -5.45 -9.42 2.40
CA TYR A 159 -6.25 -10.28 1.54
C TYR A 159 -6.55 -9.63 0.18
N GLU A 160 -6.92 -8.35 0.16
CA GLU A 160 -7.14 -7.60 -1.08
C GLU A 160 -5.87 -7.46 -1.91
N GLU A 161 -4.73 -7.14 -1.29
CA GLU A 161 -3.43 -7.07 -1.97
C GLU A 161 -3.05 -8.42 -2.58
N SER A 162 -3.20 -9.51 -1.84
CA SER A 162 -2.95 -10.86 -2.36
C SER A 162 -3.91 -11.22 -3.49
N ARG A 163 -5.19 -10.85 -3.38
CA ARG A 163 -6.19 -11.12 -4.43
C ARG A 163 -5.87 -10.34 -5.70
N ALA A 164 -5.51 -9.06 -5.58
CA ALA A 164 -5.11 -8.23 -6.71
C ALA A 164 -3.88 -8.81 -7.42
N ALA A 165 -2.87 -9.25 -6.66
CA ALA A 165 -1.69 -9.91 -7.21
C ALA A 165 -2.04 -11.23 -7.93
N ASN A 166 -2.94 -12.04 -7.38
CA ASN A 166 -3.40 -13.28 -8.02
C ASN A 166 -4.16 -12.99 -9.32
N VAL A 167 -5.07 -12.03 -9.33
CA VAL A 167 -5.80 -11.62 -10.54
C VAL A 167 -4.83 -11.13 -11.61
N ALA A 168 -3.89 -10.26 -11.26
CA ALA A 168 -2.88 -9.77 -12.20
C ALA A 168 -2.02 -10.92 -12.77
N LYS A 169 -1.68 -11.91 -11.95
CA LYS A 169 -0.97 -13.12 -12.39
C LYS A 169 -1.82 -13.95 -13.36
N ASP A 170 -3.09 -14.16 -13.07
CA ASP A 170 -3.98 -14.95 -13.92
C ASP A 170 -4.23 -14.23 -15.26
N GLU A 171 -4.41 -12.91 -15.26
CA GLU A 171 -4.50 -12.09 -16.47
C GLU A 171 -3.21 -12.16 -17.29
N PHE A 172 -2.05 -12.06 -16.64
CA PHE A 172 -0.75 -12.21 -17.30
C PHE A 172 -0.60 -13.59 -17.96
N LEU A 173 -0.94 -14.67 -17.23
CA LEU A 173 -0.87 -16.04 -17.77
C LEU A 173 -1.85 -16.25 -18.93
N GLY A 174 -3.06 -15.71 -18.84
CA GLY A 174 -4.06 -15.75 -19.92
C GLY A 174 -3.56 -15.03 -21.16
N MET A 175 -3.11 -13.79 -21.02
CA MET A 175 -2.51 -12.99 -22.10
C MET A 175 -1.31 -13.72 -22.72
N PHE A 176 -0.39 -14.23 -21.89
CA PHE A 176 0.79 -14.94 -22.36
C PHE A 176 0.42 -16.22 -23.13
N GLY A 177 -0.56 -16.98 -22.64
CA GLY A 177 -1.07 -18.16 -23.34
C GLY A 177 -1.62 -17.83 -24.73
N HIS A 178 -2.32 -16.70 -24.88
CA HIS A 178 -2.79 -16.22 -26.17
C HIS A 178 -1.65 -15.77 -27.09
N GLU A 179 -0.72 -14.96 -26.57
CA GLU A 179 0.44 -14.47 -27.32
C GLU A 179 1.36 -15.60 -27.78
N LEU A 180 1.43 -16.71 -27.03
CA LEU A 180 2.19 -17.90 -27.41
C LEU A 180 1.43 -18.78 -28.42
N ARG A 181 0.11 -18.93 -28.26
CA ARG A 181 -0.72 -19.74 -29.17
C ARG A 181 -0.74 -19.19 -30.60
N ASN A 182 -0.73 -17.86 -30.76
CA ASN A 182 -0.78 -17.20 -32.06
C ASN A 182 0.39 -17.59 -33.00
N PRO A 183 1.66 -17.42 -32.63
CA PRO A 183 2.79 -17.80 -33.47
C PRO A 183 2.88 -19.32 -33.67
N LEU A 184 2.47 -20.13 -32.68
CA LEU A 184 2.37 -21.59 -32.80
C LEU A 184 1.35 -22.03 -33.86
N ALA A 185 0.20 -21.36 -33.93
CA ALA A 185 -0.81 -21.61 -34.96
C ALA A 185 -0.30 -21.24 -36.35
N ALA A 186 0.36 -20.09 -36.49
CA ALA A 186 0.95 -19.64 -37.74
C ALA A 186 2.11 -20.56 -38.20
N LEU A 187 2.93 -21.04 -37.27
CA LEU A 187 3.98 -22.02 -37.53
C LEU A 187 3.42 -23.35 -38.02
N SER A 188 2.39 -23.88 -37.34
CA SER A 188 1.72 -25.13 -37.75
C SER A 188 1.11 -25.02 -39.15
N MET A 189 0.49 -23.87 -39.45
CA MET A 189 -0.05 -23.58 -40.78
C MET A 189 1.03 -23.52 -41.85
N ALA A 190 2.16 -22.85 -41.57
CA ALA A 190 3.28 -22.77 -42.51
C ALA A 190 3.85 -24.15 -42.84
N ILE A 191 4.02 -25.01 -41.83
CA ILE A 191 4.47 -26.40 -42.02
C ILE A 191 3.47 -27.18 -42.88
N THR A 192 2.17 -27.05 -42.60
CA THR A 192 1.11 -27.72 -43.37
C THR A 192 1.12 -27.29 -44.84
N LEU A 193 1.27 -25.99 -45.09
CA LEU A 193 1.34 -25.44 -46.45
C LEU A 193 2.58 -25.91 -47.21
N ALA A 194 3.72 -26.05 -46.54
CA ALA A 194 4.94 -26.58 -47.15
C ALA A 194 4.80 -28.05 -47.57
N GLN A 195 4.03 -28.83 -46.80
CA GLN A 195 3.74 -30.24 -47.11
C GLN A 195 2.77 -30.39 -48.30
N LEU A 196 1.79 -29.49 -48.43
CA LEU A 196 0.77 -29.55 -49.47
C LEU A 196 1.25 -29.05 -50.84
N ASP A 197 2.13 -28.05 -50.88
CA ASP A 197 2.64 -27.49 -52.13
C ASP A 197 4.15 -27.21 -52.05
N ARG A 198 4.93 -28.01 -52.77
CA ARG A 198 6.39 -27.85 -52.87
C ARG A 198 6.81 -26.48 -53.41
N ARG A 199 5.96 -25.80 -54.20
CA ARG A 199 6.25 -24.45 -54.71
C ARG A 199 6.20 -23.37 -53.63
N ARG A 200 5.61 -23.66 -52.47
CA ARG A 200 5.46 -22.72 -51.34
C ARG A 200 6.46 -22.95 -50.22
N ILE A 201 7.39 -23.91 -50.36
CA ILE A 201 8.36 -24.28 -49.32
C ILE A 201 9.14 -23.06 -48.83
N ASP A 202 9.71 -22.26 -49.72
CA ASP A 202 10.54 -21.11 -49.32
C ASP A 202 9.75 -20.07 -48.54
N THR A 203 8.54 -19.74 -49.00
CA THR A 203 7.64 -18.80 -48.30
C THR A 203 7.20 -19.36 -46.95
N SER A 204 6.86 -20.65 -46.87
CA SER A 204 6.49 -21.29 -45.62
C SER A 204 7.65 -21.36 -44.62
N LEU A 205 8.87 -21.65 -45.08
CA LEU A 205 10.07 -21.64 -44.24
C LEU A 205 10.38 -20.24 -43.71
N ALA A 206 10.20 -19.19 -44.52
CA ALA A 206 10.37 -17.81 -44.08
C ALA A 206 9.35 -17.43 -42.99
N ILE A 207 8.08 -17.83 -43.14
CA ILE A 207 7.05 -17.63 -42.10
C ILE A 207 7.44 -18.39 -40.83
N ALA A 208 7.79 -19.67 -40.95
CA ALA A 208 8.17 -20.53 -39.82
C ALA A 208 9.32 -19.91 -39.03
N ARG A 209 10.39 -19.48 -39.71
CA ARG A 209 11.55 -18.83 -39.08
C ARG A 209 11.14 -17.59 -38.29
N ARG A 210 10.35 -16.69 -38.89
CA ARG A 210 9.87 -15.48 -38.20
C ARG A 210 9.03 -15.81 -36.95
N GLN A 211 8.19 -16.84 -37.01
CA GLN A 211 7.37 -17.25 -35.86
C GLN A 211 8.22 -17.88 -34.76
N THR A 212 9.24 -18.66 -35.11
CA THR A 212 10.23 -19.18 -34.15
C THR A 212 10.99 -18.06 -33.46
N ASP A 213 11.49 -17.07 -34.22
CA ASP A 213 12.19 -15.90 -33.66
C ASP A 213 11.28 -15.06 -32.74
N GLN A 214 9.98 -15.01 -33.01
CA GLN A 214 9.00 -14.36 -32.14
C GLN A 214 8.76 -15.16 -30.85
N LEU A 215 8.64 -16.49 -30.94
CA LEU A 215 8.48 -17.36 -29.77
C LEU A 215 9.69 -17.29 -28.82
N THR A 216 10.91 -17.31 -29.37
CA THR A 216 12.15 -17.17 -28.58
C THR A 216 12.12 -15.86 -27.79
N ARG A 217 11.81 -14.74 -28.44
CA ARG A 217 11.70 -13.44 -27.76
C ARG A 217 10.65 -13.43 -26.65
N LEU A 218 9.46 -13.97 -26.90
CA LEU A 218 8.39 -14.05 -25.87
C LEU A 218 8.82 -14.88 -24.65
N VAL A 219 9.56 -15.97 -24.87
CA VAL A 219 10.08 -16.81 -23.78
C VAL A 219 11.20 -16.09 -23.03
N ASP A 220 12.11 -15.41 -23.73
CA ASP A 220 13.18 -14.63 -23.10
C ASP A 220 12.60 -13.48 -22.26
N ASP A 221 11.59 -12.76 -22.77
CA ASP A 221 10.90 -11.70 -22.03
C ASP A 221 10.23 -12.25 -20.75
N LEU A 222 9.62 -13.45 -20.80
CA LEU A 222 9.04 -14.10 -19.62
C LEU A 222 10.11 -14.45 -18.57
N LEU A 223 11.25 -15.01 -19.01
CA LEU A 223 12.38 -15.34 -18.12
C LEU A 223 12.99 -14.09 -17.49
N ASP A 224 12.99 -12.97 -18.21
CA ASP A 224 13.45 -11.70 -17.67
C ASP A 224 12.51 -11.14 -16.62
N VAL A 225 11.18 -11.22 -16.84
CA VAL A 225 10.18 -10.83 -15.83
C VAL A 225 10.32 -11.65 -14.54
N GLU A 226 10.55 -12.97 -14.64
CA GLU A 226 10.78 -13.83 -13.47
C GLU A 226 12.03 -13.41 -12.68
N ARG A 227 13.13 -13.13 -13.40
CA ARG A 227 14.38 -12.67 -12.78
C ARG A 227 14.26 -11.29 -12.14
N ILE A 228 13.50 -10.37 -12.74
CA ILE A 228 13.24 -9.03 -12.19
C ILE A 228 12.43 -9.15 -10.90
N THR A 229 11.34 -9.91 -10.95
CA THR A 229 10.41 -10.08 -9.83
C THR A 229 11.10 -10.67 -8.60
N HIS A 230 12.08 -11.55 -8.80
CA HIS A 230 12.88 -12.11 -7.70
C HIS A 230 14.15 -11.32 -7.36
N GLY A 231 14.37 -10.14 -7.97
CA GLY A 231 15.58 -9.33 -7.74
C GLY A 231 16.88 -10.02 -8.16
N LYS A 232 16.80 -11.03 -9.04
CA LYS A 232 17.93 -11.88 -9.46
C LYS A 232 18.59 -11.40 -10.75
N ILE A 233 18.18 -10.27 -11.33
CA ILE A 233 18.90 -9.69 -12.45
C ILE A 233 20.32 -9.33 -12.00
N ARG A 234 21.30 -10.03 -12.56
CA ARG A 234 22.71 -9.65 -12.51
C ARG A 234 23.03 -8.90 -13.80
N LEU A 235 23.18 -7.58 -13.68
CA LEU A 235 23.67 -6.75 -14.79
C LEU A 235 25.17 -6.97 -14.95
N ARG A 236 25.62 -7.25 -16.17
CA ARG A 236 27.04 -7.22 -16.50
C ARG A 236 27.40 -5.79 -16.87
N LYS A 237 27.76 -4.99 -15.87
CA LYS A 237 28.14 -3.59 -16.09
C LYS A 237 29.55 -3.53 -16.67
N GLU A 238 29.66 -2.90 -17.82
CA GLU A 238 30.91 -2.57 -18.50
C GLU A 238 30.82 -1.15 -19.09
N PRO A 239 31.94 -0.51 -19.45
CA PRO A 239 31.93 0.73 -20.20
C PRO A 239 31.29 0.51 -21.58
N VAL A 240 30.14 1.14 -21.82
CA VAL A 240 29.37 1.02 -23.06
C VAL A 240 29.15 2.40 -23.67
N GLU A 241 29.51 2.55 -24.95
CA GLU A 241 29.20 3.75 -25.72
C GLU A 241 27.72 3.76 -26.16
N LEU A 242 26.97 4.79 -25.75
CA LEU A 242 25.53 4.90 -25.98
C LEU A 242 25.17 4.93 -27.47
N ALA A 243 25.94 5.64 -28.29
CA ALA A 243 25.71 5.74 -29.73
C ALA A 243 25.72 4.35 -30.39
N GLY A 244 26.70 3.50 -30.04
CA GLY A 244 26.78 2.14 -30.56
C GLY A 244 25.60 1.25 -30.16
N VAL A 245 25.03 1.44 -28.97
CA VAL A 245 23.80 0.73 -28.55
C VAL A 245 22.62 1.16 -29.42
N ILE A 246 22.44 2.48 -29.61
CA ILE A 246 21.34 3.02 -30.42
C ILE A 246 21.45 2.53 -31.86
N GLU A 247 22.64 2.55 -32.45
CA GLU A 247 22.89 2.07 -33.81
C GLU A 247 22.52 0.59 -34.00
N ARG A 248 22.89 -0.29 -33.05
CA ARG A 248 22.50 -1.72 -33.11
C ARG A 248 20.99 -1.91 -32.99
N GLY A 249 20.35 -1.15 -32.11
CA GLY A 249 18.89 -1.14 -31.97
C GLY A 249 18.19 -0.71 -33.28
N VAL A 250 18.71 0.34 -33.93
CA VAL A 250 18.23 0.84 -35.23
C VAL A 250 18.43 -0.17 -36.34
N GLU A 251 19.57 -0.85 -36.38
CA GLU A 251 19.84 -1.87 -37.40
C GLU A 251 18.81 -3.01 -37.32
N THR A 252 18.46 -3.43 -36.11
CA THR A 252 17.48 -4.49 -35.85
C THR A 252 16.08 -4.16 -36.41
N ILE A 253 15.69 -2.89 -36.43
CA ILE A 253 14.36 -2.43 -36.87
C ILE A 253 14.35 -1.79 -38.27
N ARG A 254 15.50 -1.71 -38.95
CA ARG A 254 15.66 -1.06 -40.27
C ARG A 254 14.68 -1.60 -41.31
N SER A 255 14.53 -2.92 -41.40
CA SER A 255 13.60 -3.55 -42.34
C SER A 255 12.13 -3.22 -42.04
N LEU A 256 11.77 -3.09 -40.76
CA LEU A 256 10.40 -2.77 -40.35
C LEU A 256 10.07 -1.32 -40.70
N ILE A 257 10.97 -0.39 -40.40
CA ILE A 257 10.85 1.03 -40.76
C ILE A 257 10.72 1.20 -42.28
N ALA A 258 11.58 0.56 -43.06
CA ALA A 258 11.51 0.62 -44.52
C ALA A 258 10.18 0.06 -45.05
N SER A 259 9.69 -1.05 -44.48
CA SER A 259 8.42 -1.66 -44.91
C SER A 259 7.19 -0.78 -44.64
N ARG A 260 7.25 0.09 -43.63
CA ARG A 260 6.17 1.03 -43.27
C ARG A 260 6.36 2.44 -43.84
N GLY A 261 7.48 2.70 -44.52
CA GLY A 261 7.81 4.01 -45.07
C GLY A 261 8.09 5.09 -44.02
N HIS A 262 8.44 4.69 -42.79
CA HIS A 262 8.67 5.63 -41.68
C HIS A 262 9.95 6.44 -41.89
N ARG A 263 9.94 7.70 -41.47
CA ARG A 263 11.15 8.55 -41.37
C ARG A 263 11.76 8.39 -39.98
N LEU A 264 12.94 7.78 -39.90
CA LEU A 264 13.71 7.72 -38.65
C LEU A 264 14.70 8.87 -38.58
N VAL A 265 14.65 9.65 -37.50
CA VAL A 265 15.58 10.77 -37.23
C VAL A 265 16.39 10.45 -35.98
N LEU A 266 17.71 10.42 -36.08
CA LEU A 266 18.59 10.23 -34.93
C LEU A 266 19.21 11.55 -34.52
N SER A 267 18.95 11.97 -33.28
CA SER A 267 19.60 13.13 -32.66
C SER A 267 20.58 12.64 -31.59
N LEU A 268 21.80 12.34 -32.02
CA LEU A 268 22.88 11.91 -31.14
C LEU A 268 23.80 13.09 -30.78
N PRO A 269 24.29 13.17 -29.53
CA PRO A 269 25.27 14.18 -29.15
C PRO A 269 26.59 13.98 -29.91
N GLY A 270 27.29 15.07 -30.21
CA GLY A 270 28.56 15.02 -30.97
C GLY A 270 29.74 14.48 -30.16
N GLU A 271 29.63 14.39 -28.85
CA GLU A 271 30.64 13.80 -27.96
C GLU A 271 30.20 12.40 -27.51
N PRO A 272 31.11 11.40 -27.47
CA PRO A 272 30.78 10.05 -27.02
C PRO A 272 30.31 10.03 -25.56
N ILE A 273 29.13 9.44 -25.33
CA ILE A 273 28.62 9.18 -23.98
C ILE A 273 28.93 7.72 -23.64
N VAL A 274 29.78 7.53 -22.62
CA VAL A 274 30.13 6.20 -22.08
C VAL A 274 29.36 5.98 -20.78
N LEU A 275 28.68 4.84 -20.68
CA LEU A 275 27.86 4.43 -19.54
C LEU A 275 28.46 3.18 -18.88
N GLU A 276 28.38 3.08 -17.56
CA GLU A 276 28.63 1.82 -16.84
C GLU A 276 27.33 0.99 -16.82
N ALA A 277 27.13 0.18 -17.85
CA ALA A 277 25.85 -0.48 -18.11
C ALA A 277 26.02 -1.86 -18.74
N ASP A 278 24.92 -2.62 -18.80
CA ASP A 278 24.85 -3.87 -19.53
C ASP A 278 24.41 -3.59 -20.97
N ALA A 279 25.32 -3.75 -21.93
CA ALA A 279 25.08 -3.43 -23.33
C ALA A 279 23.87 -4.19 -23.90
N SER A 280 23.71 -5.47 -23.54
CA SER A 280 22.63 -6.32 -24.05
C SER A 280 21.26 -5.84 -23.59
N ARG A 281 21.17 -5.39 -22.33
CA ARG A 281 19.93 -4.88 -21.73
C ARG A 281 19.54 -3.52 -22.27
N LEU A 282 20.52 -2.63 -22.47
CA LEU A 282 20.26 -1.34 -23.11
C LEU A 282 19.80 -1.51 -24.56
N GLU A 283 20.43 -2.40 -25.32
CA GLU A 283 20.04 -2.70 -26.70
C GLU A 283 18.61 -3.26 -26.75
N GLN A 284 18.28 -4.23 -25.90
CA GLN A 284 16.92 -4.77 -25.77
C GLN A 284 15.90 -3.66 -25.46
N ALA A 285 16.20 -2.76 -24.51
CA ALA A 285 15.33 -1.65 -24.18
C ALA A 285 15.09 -0.72 -25.38
N VAL A 286 16.16 -0.32 -26.08
CA VAL A 286 16.07 0.54 -27.27
C VAL A 286 15.28 -0.15 -28.38
N THR A 287 15.56 -1.42 -28.68
CA THR A 287 14.84 -2.20 -29.69
C THR A 287 13.36 -2.36 -29.35
N ASN A 288 13.01 -2.52 -28.07
CA ASN A 288 11.61 -2.60 -27.63
C ASN A 288 10.88 -1.27 -27.84
N LEU A 289 11.51 -0.15 -27.49
CA LEU A 289 10.95 1.19 -27.71
C LEU A 289 10.76 1.48 -29.21
N LEU A 290 11.76 1.17 -30.04
CA LEU A 290 11.69 1.39 -31.48
C LEU A 290 10.66 0.48 -32.16
N ASN A 291 10.52 -0.78 -31.73
CA ASN A 291 9.46 -1.67 -32.22
C ASN A 291 8.07 -1.13 -31.88
N ASN A 292 7.89 -0.62 -30.65
CA ASN A 292 6.64 0.00 -30.24
C ASN A 292 6.35 1.24 -31.09
N ALA A 293 7.32 2.13 -31.26
CA ALA A 293 7.18 3.31 -32.12
C ALA A 293 6.77 2.91 -33.55
N ALA A 294 7.45 1.94 -34.17
CA ALA A 294 7.11 1.48 -35.51
C ALA A 294 5.72 0.85 -35.64
N LYS A 295 5.21 0.24 -34.56
CA LYS A 295 3.88 -0.39 -34.50
C LYS A 295 2.75 0.63 -34.33
N TYR A 296 2.98 1.69 -33.56
CA TYR A 296 1.95 2.67 -33.19
C TYR A 296 2.00 3.98 -34.00
N THR A 297 3.08 4.22 -34.75
CA THR A 297 3.14 5.33 -35.72
C THR A 297 2.47 4.94 -37.02
N ASP A 298 1.63 5.83 -37.56
CA ASP A 298 0.96 5.65 -38.85
C ASP A 298 1.98 5.51 -40.00
N PRO A 299 1.69 4.71 -41.05
CA PRO A 299 2.59 4.56 -42.19
C PRO A 299 3.01 5.90 -42.80
N GLY A 300 4.31 6.07 -43.07
CA GLY A 300 4.86 7.34 -43.56
C GLY A 300 5.15 8.37 -42.46
N GLY A 301 4.85 8.06 -41.20
CA GLY A 301 5.11 8.93 -40.05
C GLY A 301 6.58 9.01 -39.65
N GLU A 302 6.87 9.84 -38.65
CA GLU A 302 8.21 10.07 -38.12
C GLU A 302 8.42 9.36 -36.78
N ILE A 303 9.63 8.83 -36.58
CA ILE A 303 10.14 8.28 -35.32
C ILE A 303 11.46 9.01 -35.02
N THR A 304 11.62 9.51 -33.79
CA THR A 304 12.83 10.22 -33.33
C THR A 304 13.40 9.53 -32.10
#